data_AF-A0A5C1B162-F1
#
_entry.id   AF-A0A5C1B162-F1
#
_cell.length_a   1.000
_cell.length_b   1.000
_cell.length_c   1.000
_cell.angle_alpha   90.00
_cell.angle_beta   90.00
_cell.angle_gamma   90.00
#
_symmetry.space_group_name_H-M   'P 1'
#
loop_
_entity.id
_entity.type
_entity.pdbx_description
1 polymer ?
#
loop_
_entity_poly.entity_id
_entity_poly.type
_entity_poly.pdbx_seq_one_letter_code
_entity_poly.pdbx_strand_id
1 'polypeptide(L)'
;MGWLVACLAVGSLGAKPTQGWSLWVLQPSRPGLLTDCAMPRGLAWPLPAALTPPHAPLRLDEALTVRWQGGQLVQSGERDASGLPQERAWHPFDSCFVLSVAGVVVAAGGVVPRVSARLLRSDTLVIQDDKPGRPLAFTLLPAFPAELEQPVPPEWRAALTPFSKPPGAQPR
;
A
#
# COMPACT_ATOMS: atom_id res chain seq x y z
N MET A 1 19.45 -8.07 58.19
CA MET A 1 18.12 -7.62 57.72
C MET A 1 18.35 -6.28 57.04
N GLY A 2 18.47 -6.21 55.71
CA GLY A 2 17.35 -6.08 54.76
C GLY A 2 17.24 -4.59 54.38
N TRP A 3 17.27 -4.11 53.14
CA TRP A 3 16.63 -4.58 51.91
C TRP A 3 17.44 -4.17 50.67
N LEU A 4 17.48 -5.05 49.67
CA LEU A 4 17.87 -4.75 48.29
C LEU A 4 16.65 -4.19 47.55
N VAL A 5 16.74 -2.96 47.04
CA VAL A 5 15.74 -2.41 46.11
C VAL A 5 16.10 -2.91 44.71
N ALA A 6 15.37 -3.93 44.25
CA ALA A 6 15.44 -4.39 42.87
C ALA A 6 14.59 -3.46 41.99
N CYS A 7 15.25 -2.64 41.17
CA CYS A 7 14.60 -1.95 40.07
C CYS A 7 14.20 -2.96 39.00
N LEU A 8 12.93 -3.37 38.99
CA LEU A 8 12.35 -4.10 37.87
C LEU A 8 12.18 -3.14 36.69
N ALA A 9 13.08 -3.23 35.73
CA ALA A 9 12.87 -2.69 34.40
C ALA A 9 11.72 -3.46 33.75
N VAL A 10 10.51 -2.89 33.79
CA VAL A 10 9.40 -3.34 32.94
C VAL A 10 9.82 -3.07 31.50
N GLY A 11 10.29 -4.10 30.83
CA GLY A 11 10.48 -4.08 29.38
C GLY A 11 9.14 -3.74 28.74
N SER A 12 9.06 -2.57 28.10
CA SER A 12 8.00 -2.33 27.13
C SER A 12 8.11 -3.43 26.08
N LEU A 13 7.17 -4.37 26.09
CA LEU A 13 6.87 -5.14 24.88
C LEU A 13 6.55 -4.11 23.82
N GLY A 14 7.49 -3.91 22.89
CA GLY A 14 7.34 -2.98 21.80
C GLY A 14 6.06 -3.35 21.05
N ALA A 15 5.03 -2.53 21.23
CA ALA A 15 3.84 -2.61 20.39
C ALA A 15 4.33 -2.47 18.95
N LYS A 16 4.17 -3.55 18.17
CA LYS A 16 4.46 -3.55 16.74
C LYS A 16 3.72 -2.32 16.18
N PRO A 17 4.40 -1.34 15.57
CA PRO A 17 3.72 -0.15 15.08
C PRO A 17 2.61 -0.62 14.16
N THR A 18 1.36 -0.41 14.57
CA THR A 18 0.21 -0.75 13.76
C THR A 18 0.27 0.19 12.58
N GLN A 19 0.74 -0.32 11.45
CA GLN A 19 0.81 0.47 10.23
C GLN A 19 -0.62 0.91 9.91
N GLY A 20 -0.90 2.21 10.11
CA GLY A 20 -2.25 2.77 10.03
C GLY A 20 -2.82 2.83 8.60
N TRP A 21 -2.09 2.28 7.63
CA TRP A 21 -2.46 2.16 6.24
C TRP A 21 -2.14 0.76 5.71
N SER A 22 -2.87 0.36 4.67
CA SER A 22 -2.71 -0.94 4.02
C SER A 22 -2.94 -0.82 2.52
N LEU A 23 -2.18 -1.57 1.75
CA LEU A 23 -2.34 -1.69 0.31
C LEU A 23 -2.86 -3.08 -0.03
N TRP A 24 -3.92 -3.12 -0.82
CA TRP A 24 -4.58 -4.35 -1.24
C TRP A 24 -4.57 -4.44 -2.74
N VAL A 25 -4.51 -5.66 -3.25
CA VAL A 25 -4.66 -5.98 -4.67
C VAL A 25 -5.77 -7.00 -4.86
N LEU A 26 -6.49 -6.88 -5.95
CA LEU A 26 -7.58 -7.77 -6.30
C LEU A 26 -7.70 -7.88 -7.82
N GLN A 27 -8.23 -9.01 -8.28
CA GLN A 27 -8.53 -9.17 -9.69
C GLN A 27 -9.72 -8.28 -10.09
N PRO A 28 -9.65 -7.61 -11.26
CA PRO A 28 -10.82 -6.94 -11.81
C PRO A 28 -11.92 -7.96 -12.11
N SER A 29 -13.18 -7.49 -12.11
CA SER A 29 -14.34 -8.30 -12.49
C SER A 29 -14.24 -8.85 -13.92
N ARG A 30 -13.50 -8.14 -14.78
CA ARG A 30 -13.19 -8.52 -16.16
C ARG A 30 -11.71 -8.28 -16.43
N PRO A 31 -10.97 -9.31 -16.88
CA PRO A 31 -9.58 -9.15 -17.28
C PRO A 31 -9.41 -8.02 -18.31
N GLY A 32 -8.41 -7.17 -18.12
CA GLY A 32 -8.06 -6.04 -18.96
C GLY A 32 -8.90 -4.78 -18.75
N LEU A 33 -9.96 -4.81 -17.93
CA LEU A 33 -10.86 -3.67 -17.73
C LEU A 33 -10.59 -2.93 -16.42
N LEU A 34 -9.47 -2.22 -16.39
CA LEU A 34 -9.01 -1.50 -15.18
C LEU A 34 -9.84 -0.26 -14.83
N THR A 35 -10.76 0.17 -15.69
CA THR A 35 -11.72 1.23 -15.35
C THR A 35 -12.68 0.80 -14.24
N ASP A 36 -12.97 -0.51 -14.15
CA ASP A 36 -13.87 -1.07 -13.13
C ASP A 36 -13.18 -1.15 -11.75
N CYS A 37 -11.88 -0.86 -11.67
CA CYS A 37 -11.13 -0.82 -10.41
C CYS A 37 -11.39 0.44 -9.57
N ALA A 38 -12.05 1.46 -10.13
CA ALA A 38 -12.34 2.69 -9.40
C ALA A 38 -13.31 2.39 -8.25
N MET A 39 -12.95 2.82 -7.04
CA MET A 39 -13.84 2.74 -5.87
C MET A 39 -14.05 4.12 -5.23
N PRO A 40 -15.23 4.37 -4.65
CA PRO A 40 -15.48 5.59 -3.90
C PRO A 40 -14.50 5.74 -2.72
N ARG A 41 -13.92 6.93 -2.58
CA ARG A 41 -13.19 7.32 -1.37
C ARG A 41 -14.13 7.39 -0.18
N GLY A 42 -13.63 7.14 1.02
CA GLY A 42 -14.45 7.13 2.24
C GLY A 42 -15.23 5.84 2.47
N LEU A 43 -15.20 4.89 1.53
CA LEU A 43 -15.81 3.57 1.69
C LEU A 43 -15.04 2.73 2.72
N ALA A 44 -15.74 1.95 3.54
CA ALA A 44 -15.11 0.99 4.44
C ALA A 44 -14.47 -0.17 3.66
N TRP A 45 -13.29 -0.63 4.10
CA TRP A 45 -12.49 -1.67 3.46
C TRP A 45 -11.79 -2.58 4.49
N PRO A 46 -11.71 -3.90 4.26
CA PRO A 46 -12.22 -4.66 3.11
C PRO A 46 -13.75 -4.75 3.08
N LEU A 47 -14.32 -4.75 1.87
CA LEU A 47 -15.76 -5.00 1.70
C LEU A 47 -16.06 -6.46 2.06
N PRO A 48 -17.10 -6.75 2.87
CA PRO A 48 -17.47 -8.13 3.20
C PRO A 48 -17.72 -9.02 1.98
N ALA A 49 -18.31 -8.44 0.92
CA ALA A 49 -18.58 -9.11 -0.35
C ALA A 49 -17.33 -9.37 -1.21
N ALA A 50 -16.21 -8.70 -0.92
CA ALA A 50 -14.96 -8.93 -1.64
C ALA A 50 -14.22 -10.19 -1.14
N LEU A 51 -14.59 -10.76 0.00
CA LEU A 51 -13.81 -11.82 0.66
C LEU A 51 -14.04 -13.24 0.10
N THR A 52 -14.71 -13.39 -1.04
CA THR A 52 -14.97 -14.70 -1.64
C THR A 52 -13.95 -15.05 -2.74
N PRO A 53 -13.34 -16.25 -2.70
CA PRO A 53 -12.54 -16.74 -3.83
C PRO A 53 -13.36 -16.83 -5.12
N PRO A 54 -12.74 -16.67 -6.32
CA PRO A 54 -11.32 -16.47 -6.57
C PRO A 54 -10.85 -15.00 -6.53
N HIS A 55 -11.74 -14.06 -6.20
CA HIS A 55 -11.47 -12.61 -6.26
C HIS A 55 -11.19 -11.99 -4.88
N ALA A 56 -10.86 -12.83 -3.89
CA ALA A 56 -10.52 -12.38 -2.55
C ALA A 56 -9.35 -11.37 -2.62
N PRO A 57 -9.50 -10.16 -2.05
CA PRO A 57 -8.43 -9.17 -2.07
C PRO A 57 -7.25 -9.68 -1.25
N LEU A 58 -6.06 -9.58 -1.81
CA LEU A 58 -4.81 -9.87 -1.14
C LEU A 58 -4.27 -8.58 -0.53
N ARG A 59 -3.98 -8.60 0.78
CA ARG A 59 -3.21 -7.54 1.41
C ARG A 59 -1.73 -7.71 1.06
N LEU A 60 -1.08 -6.63 0.62
CA LEU A 60 0.36 -6.64 0.40
C LEU A 60 1.07 -6.34 1.72
N ASP A 61 1.59 -7.39 2.38
CA ASP A 61 2.34 -7.31 3.64
C ASP A 61 3.88 -7.41 3.44
N GLU A 62 4.32 -7.60 2.20
CA GLU A 62 5.74 -7.61 1.81
C GLU A 62 6.38 -6.20 1.89
N ALA A 63 7.71 -6.14 1.85
CA ALA A 63 8.42 -4.86 1.90
C ALA A 63 8.04 -4.01 0.68
N LEU A 64 7.51 -2.81 0.89
CA LEU A 64 7.07 -1.96 -0.21
C LEU A 64 7.21 -0.47 0.07
N THR A 65 7.31 0.30 -1.01
CA THR A 65 7.29 1.76 -1.01
C THR A 65 6.24 2.28 -2.00
N VAL A 66 5.38 3.21 -1.56
CA VAL A 66 4.44 3.93 -2.43
C VAL A 66 4.81 5.41 -2.42
N ARG A 67 5.33 5.91 -3.55
CA ARG A 67 5.65 7.33 -3.77
C ARG A 67 4.42 8.08 -4.26
N TRP A 68 4.21 9.29 -3.76
CA TRP A 68 3.18 10.21 -4.23
C TRP A 68 3.68 11.65 -4.06
N GLN A 69 2.94 12.65 -4.57
CA GLN A 69 3.42 14.03 -4.60
C GLN A 69 3.78 14.58 -3.19
N GLY A 70 3.06 14.15 -2.15
CA GLY A 70 3.29 14.60 -0.78
C GLY A 70 4.24 13.74 0.05
N GLY A 71 4.91 12.73 -0.54
CA GLY A 71 5.92 11.93 0.17
C GLY A 71 5.96 10.47 -0.25
N GLN A 72 6.36 9.61 0.68
CA GLN A 72 6.38 8.16 0.46
C GLN A 72 5.88 7.38 1.67
N LEU A 73 5.00 6.42 1.41
CA LEU A 73 4.61 5.40 2.37
C LEU A 73 5.64 4.27 2.31
N VAL A 74 6.13 3.81 3.46
CA VAL A 74 7.15 2.75 3.55
C VAL A 74 6.64 1.68 4.49
N GLN A 75 6.55 0.45 4.00
CA GLN A 75 6.28 -0.75 4.78
C GLN A 75 7.54 -1.60 4.83
N SER A 76 7.99 -1.88 6.04
CA SER A 76 9.00 -2.91 6.26
C SER A 76 8.31 -4.26 6.12
N GLY A 77 8.77 -5.08 5.19
CA GLY A 77 8.20 -6.41 5.00
C GLY A 77 8.40 -7.27 6.24
N GLU A 78 7.47 -8.17 6.49
CA GLU A 78 7.67 -9.21 7.48
C GLU A 78 8.70 -10.20 6.91
N ARG A 79 9.92 -10.20 7.45
CA ARG A 79 10.92 -11.22 7.09
C ARG A 79 10.40 -12.53 7.65
N ASP A 80 10.05 -13.45 6.77
CA ASP A 80 9.86 -14.84 7.14
C ASP A 80 11.19 -15.38 7.70
N ALA A 81 11.11 -16.16 8.79
CA ALA A 81 12.28 -16.71 9.47
C ALA A 81 13.13 -17.63 8.57
N SER A 82 12.58 -18.04 7.42
CA SER A 82 13.17 -18.88 6.39
C SER A 82 14.24 -18.18 5.55
N GLY A 83 14.23 -16.84 5.46
CA GLY A 83 15.20 -16.10 4.64
C GLY A 83 15.16 -16.42 3.13
N LEU A 84 14.12 -17.13 2.68
CA LEU A 84 13.91 -17.49 1.28
C LEU A 84 13.01 -16.42 0.63
N PRO A 85 13.22 -16.11 -0.66
CA PRO A 85 12.30 -15.21 -1.36
C PRO A 85 10.89 -15.79 -1.33
N GLN A 86 9.96 -15.11 -0.67
CA GLN A 86 8.55 -15.50 -0.68
C GLN A 86 8.02 -15.37 -2.11
N GLU A 87 7.50 -16.47 -2.65
CA GLU A 87 6.83 -16.46 -3.95
C GLU A 87 5.62 -15.53 -3.86
N ARG A 88 5.52 -14.55 -4.77
CA ARG A 88 4.40 -13.60 -4.76
C ARG A 88 3.12 -14.32 -5.16
N ALA A 89 2.13 -14.29 -4.28
CA ALA A 89 0.79 -14.84 -4.53
C ALA A 89 -0.05 -14.00 -5.50
N TRP A 90 0.52 -12.94 -6.10
CA TRP A 90 -0.17 -12.04 -7.00
C TRP A 90 0.72 -11.62 -8.18
N HIS A 91 0.07 -11.24 -9.28
CA HIS A 91 0.73 -10.75 -10.48
C HIS A 91 0.31 -9.29 -10.71
N PRO A 92 1.26 -8.36 -10.90
CA PRO A 92 0.94 -6.94 -10.88
C PRO A 92 0.22 -6.45 -12.13
N PHE A 93 0.35 -7.19 -13.23
CA PHE A 93 -0.40 -6.90 -14.44
C PHE A 93 -1.85 -7.35 -14.29
N ASP A 94 -2.78 -6.50 -14.75
CA ASP A 94 -4.21 -6.74 -14.71
C ASP A 94 -4.78 -6.89 -13.28
N SER A 95 -4.27 -6.07 -12.36
CA SER A 95 -4.76 -6.00 -10.99
C SER A 95 -5.39 -4.65 -10.70
N CYS A 96 -6.43 -4.64 -9.88
CA CYS A 96 -6.89 -3.46 -9.17
C CYS A 96 -6.09 -3.28 -7.88
N PHE A 97 -6.01 -2.06 -7.37
CA PHE A 97 -5.52 -1.77 -6.03
C PHE A 97 -6.53 -1.00 -5.21
N VAL A 98 -6.43 -1.15 -3.89
CA VAL A 98 -7.08 -0.30 -2.89
C VAL A 98 -6.05 0.10 -1.85
N LEU A 99 -5.82 1.40 -1.70
CA LEU A 99 -5.06 1.99 -0.61
C LEU A 99 -6.04 2.50 0.45
N SER A 100 -5.96 1.94 1.65
CA SER A 100 -6.81 2.32 2.76
C SER A 100 -6.01 2.82 3.97
N VAL A 101 -6.59 3.77 4.70
CA VAL A 101 -6.10 4.28 5.97
C VAL A 101 -7.15 4.00 7.03
N ALA A 102 -6.77 3.37 8.15
CA ALA A 102 -7.69 2.97 9.21
C ALA A 102 -8.96 2.24 8.73
N GLY A 103 -8.82 1.40 7.69
CA GLY A 103 -9.95 0.66 7.10
C GLY A 103 -10.86 1.48 6.19
N VAL A 104 -10.43 2.65 5.73
CA VAL A 104 -11.20 3.52 4.83
C VAL A 104 -10.44 3.74 3.53
N VAL A 105 -11.12 3.60 2.38
CA VAL A 105 -10.53 3.80 1.05
C VAL A 105 -10.09 5.26 0.87
N VAL A 106 -8.81 5.45 0.53
CA VAL A 106 -8.21 6.76 0.19
C VAL A 106 -7.95 6.87 -1.31
N ALA A 107 -7.48 5.80 -1.93
CA ALA A 107 -7.24 5.72 -3.37
C ALA A 107 -7.55 4.31 -3.87
N ALA A 108 -8.11 4.20 -5.07
CA ALA A 108 -8.40 2.91 -5.70
C ALA A 108 -8.43 3.03 -7.22
N GLY A 109 -7.91 2.01 -7.90
CA GLY A 109 -7.92 1.94 -9.36
C GLY A 109 -6.96 0.88 -9.88
N GLY A 110 -6.38 1.10 -11.06
CA GLY A 110 -5.59 0.08 -11.76
C GLY A 110 -4.11 0.05 -11.34
N VAL A 111 -3.52 -1.14 -11.32
CA VAL A 111 -2.07 -1.35 -11.26
C VAL A 111 -1.53 -1.51 -12.67
N VAL A 112 -0.57 -0.68 -13.06
CA VAL A 112 -0.09 -0.62 -14.45
C VAL A 112 1.39 -0.28 -14.57
N PRO A 113 2.05 -0.64 -15.70
CA PRO A 113 3.32 -0.04 -16.06
C PRO A 113 3.15 1.45 -16.42
N ARG A 114 4.23 2.22 -16.30
CA ARG A 114 4.23 3.69 -16.50
C ARG A 114 3.63 4.13 -17.84
N VAL A 115 3.87 3.39 -18.91
CA VAL A 115 3.37 3.71 -20.25
C VAL A 115 1.84 3.68 -20.34
N SER A 116 1.19 2.83 -19.56
CA SER A 116 -0.27 2.63 -19.60
C SER A 116 -1.03 3.58 -18.67
N ALA A 117 -0.36 4.21 -17.72
CA ALA A 117 -0.98 5.12 -16.75
C ALA A 117 -1.73 6.30 -17.42
N ARG A 118 -1.28 6.73 -18.61
CA ARG A 118 -1.89 7.83 -19.36
C ARG A 118 -3.29 7.52 -19.92
N LEU A 119 -3.69 6.26 -19.89
CA LEU A 119 -4.97 5.79 -20.42
C LEU A 119 -6.06 5.70 -19.36
N LEU A 120 -5.70 5.68 -18.08
CA LEU A 120 -6.65 5.46 -16.99
C LEU A 120 -7.26 6.77 -16.51
N ARG A 121 -8.58 6.73 -16.29
CA ARG A 121 -9.38 7.84 -15.74
C ARG A 121 -9.72 7.63 -14.26
N SER A 122 -8.96 6.78 -13.60
CA SER A 122 -9.03 6.46 -12.17
C SER A 122 -7.65 6.63 -11.55
N ASP A 123 -7.59 6.67 -10.21
CA ASP A 123 -6.33 6.66 -9.50
C ASP A 123 -5.49 5.45 -9.97
N THR A 124 -4.19 5.64 -10.09
CA THR A 124 -3.32 4.65 -10.75
C THR A 124 -2.12 4.33 -9.87
N LEU A 125 -1.85 3.05 -9.69
CA LEU A 125 -0.64 2.57 -9.03
C LEU A 125 0.36 2.11 -10.10
N VAL A 126 1.38 2.93 -10.31
CA VAL A 126 2.40 2.69 -11.33
C VAL A 126 3.55 1.87 -10.76
N ILE A 127 3.82 0.72 -11.35
CA ILE A 127 4.94 -0.16 -10.99
C ILE A 127 6.28 0.52 -11.30
N GLN A 128 7.19 0.57 -10.33
CA GLN A 128 8.57 1.06 -10.47
C GLN A 128 9.60 -0.05 -10.33
N ASP A 129 9.41 -0.97 -9.38
CA ASP A 129 10.21 -2.19 -9.21
C ASP A 129 9.30 -3.30 -8.66
N ASP A 130 9.30 -4.44 -9.33
CA ASP A 130 8.56 -5.65 -8.97
C ASP A 130 9.46 -6.89 -9.10
N LYS A 131 10.78 -6.74 -8.95
CA LYS A 131 11.71 -7.87 -9.07
C LYS A 131 11.62 -8.79 -7.85
N PRO A 132 11.63 -10.12 -8.03
CA PRO A 132 11.69 -11.07 -6.92
C PRO A 132 12.87 -10.77 -5.99
N GLY A 133 12.63 -10.85 -4.67
CA GLY A 133 13.65 -10.60 -3.65
C GLY A 133 14.01 -9.12 -3.44
N ARG A 134 13.36 -8.18 -4.14
CA ARG A 134 13.47 -6.74 -3.88
C ARG A 134 12.17 -6.20 -3.29
N PRO A 135 12.24 -5.14 -2.45
CA PRO A 135 11.03 -4.44 -2.04
C PRO A 135 10.25 -3.92 -3.24
N LEU A 136 8.94 -4.06 -3.22
CA LEU A 136 8.07 -3.47 -4.24
C LEU A 136 8.18 -1.96 -4.21
N ALA A 137 8.17 -1.35 -5.38
CA ALA A 137 8.15 0.11 -5.50
C ALA A 137 7.04 0.54 -6.45
N PHE A 138 6.21 1.47 -5.97
CA PHE A 138 5.10 2.04 -6.72
C PHE A 138 5.16 3.57 -6.71
N THR A 139 4.51 4.16 -7.72
CA THR A 139 4.13 5.57 -7.73
C THR A 139 2.61 5.65 -7.82
N LEU A 140 1.98 6.28 -6.84
CA LEU A 140 0.56 6.57 -6.83
C LEU A 140 0.31 7.89 -7.56
N LEU A 141 -0.49 7.84 -8.62
CA LEU A 141 -0.89 8.97 -9.44
C LEU A 141 -2.41 9.16 -9.36
N PRO A 142 -2.92 10.41 -9.32
CA PRO A 142 -4.34 10.64 -9.53
C PRO A 142 -4.76 10.20 -10.94
N ALA A 143 -6.06 10.19 -11.20
CA ALA A 143 -6.58 10.00 -12.57
C ALA A 143 -5.89 10.92 -13.59
N PHE A 144 -5.55 10.38 -14.77
CA PHE A 144 -4.97 11.16 -15.87
C PHE A 144 -5.88 12.37 -16.20
N PRO A 145 -5.32 13.57 -16.48
CA PRO A 145 -3.93 13.88 -16.85
C PRO A 145 -2.93 14.12 -15.73
N ALA A 146 -3.22 13.69 -14.50
CA ALA A 146 -2.32 13.94 -13.39
C ALA A 146 -0.94 13.27 -13.53
N GLU A 147 0.10 14.04 -13.27
CA GLU A 147 1.49 13.58 -13.13
C GLU A 147 1.96 13.76 -11.68
N LEU A 148 3.10 13.16 -11.31
CA LEU A 148 3.59 13.16 -9.92
C LEU A 148 3.82 14.57 -9.36
N GLU A 149 4.13 15.53 -10.22
CA GLU A 149 4.40 16.93 -9.84
C GLU A 149 3.10 17.76 -9.70
N GLN A 150 1.97 17.22 -10.16
CA GLN A 150 0.69 17.92 -10.13
C GLN A 150 0.03 17.82 -8.75
N PRO A 151 -0.82 18.80 -8.39
CA PRO A 151 -1.59 18.75 -7.15
C PRO A 151 -2.42 17.47 -7.06
N VAL A 152 -2.29 16.77 -5.93
CA VAL A 152 -3.10 15.59 -5.62
C VAL A 152 -4.44 16.01 -4.97
N PRO A 153 -5.46 15.12 -4.99
CA PRO A 153 -6.70 15.35 -4.28
C PRO A 153 -6.48 15.72 -2.80
N PRO A 154 -7.27 16.66 -2.24
CA PRO A 154 -7.10 17.09 -0.85
C PRO A 154 -7.31 15.94 0.14
N GLU A 155 -8.18 14.97 -0.19
CA GLU A 155 -8.39 13.79 0.65
C GLU A 155 -7.10 12.95 0.79
N TRP A 156 -6.32 12.81 -0.28
CA TRP A 156 -5.04 12.12 -0.22
C TRP A 156 -4.08 12.85 0.70
N ARG A 157 -3.98 14.17 0.57
CA ARG A 157 -3.08 14.96 1.41
C ARG A 157 -3.46 14.80 2.88
N ALA A 158 -4.75 14.92 3.21
CA ALA A 158 -5.23 14.79 4.58
C ALA A 158 -4.95 13.38 5.15
N ALA A 159 -5.20 12.33 4.38
CA ALA A 159 -5.10 10.95 4.85
C ALA A 159 -3.68 10.38 4.84
N LEU A 160 -2.86 10.70 3.83
CA LEU A 160 -1.55 10.07 3.61
C LEU A 160 -0.39 10.82 4.24
N THR A 161 -0.48 12.15 4.39
CA THR A 161 0.61 12.97 4.98
C THR A 161 1.04 12.47 6.37
N PRO A 162 0.12 12.13 7.30
CA PRO A 162 0.51 11.66 8.64
C PRO A 162 1.37 10.38 8.64
N PHE A 163 1.31 9.58 7.57
CA PHE A 163 2.02 8.31 7.43
C PHE A 163 3.21 8.38 6.47
N SER A 164 3.41 9.53 5.82
CA SER A 164 4.40 9.68 4.77
C SER A 164 5.73 10.14 5.33
N LYS A 165 6.80 9.50 4.86
CA LYS A 165 8.17 10.01 5.01
C LYS A 165 8.44 11.03 3.90
N PRO A 166 9.32 12.01 4.13
CA PRO A 166 9.78 12.90 3.07
C PRO A 166 10.45 12.10 1.94
N PRO A 167 10.36 12.59 0.68
CA PRO A 167 11.05 11.97 -0.45
C PRO A 167 12.55 11.82 -0.17
N GLY A 168 13.12 10.63 -0.35
CA GLY A 168 14.55 10.39 -0.18
C GLY A 168 15.00 9.93 1.21
N ALA A 169 14.10 9.78 2.18
CA ALA A 169 14.41 9.08 3.42
C ALA A 169 14.61 7.58 3.14
N GLN A 170 15.86 7.11 3.08
CA GLN A 170 16.13 5.67 3.00
C GLN A 170 15.58 4.95 4.24
N PRO A 171 15.04 3.74 4.11
CA PRO A 171 14.82 2.87 5.26
C PRO A 171 16.19 2.60 5.90
N ARG A 172 16.35 2.97 7.17
CA ARG A 172 17.49 2.54 7.98
C ARG A 172 17.34 1.07 8.34
#